data_AF-A0A930HPF8-F1
#
_entry.id   AF-A0A930HPF8-F1
#
_cell.length_a   1.000
_cell.length_b   1.000
_cell.length_c   1.000
_cell.angle_alpha   90.00
_cell.angle_beta   90.00
_cell.angle_gamma   90.00
#
_symmetry.space_group_name_H-M   'P 1'
#
loop_
_entity.id
_entity.type
_entity.pdbx_description
1 polymer ?
#
loop_
_entity_poly.entity_id
_entity_poly.type
_entity_poly.pdbx_seq_one_letter_code
_entity_poly.pdbx_strand_id
1 'polypeptide(L)'
;MAPTETFKDTIIDDIEVSDLGRVRRISTGQILTPCLRSNGYVQVTLWDRGIRRTKYVQKLVWEAFNGPLEPLQRVAHLNGDLTDNRLSNLFLESHSDSMKRAWDAKRRKWETICQGVLW
;
A
#
# COMPACT_ATOMS: atom_id res chain seq x y z
N MET A 1 -6.67 0.87 -27.61
CA MET A 1 -7.27 1.75 -26.59
C MET A 1 -6.34 1.75 -25.39
N ALA A 2 -5.96 2.92 -24.86
CA ALA A 2 -5.24 2.96 -23.59
C ALA A 2 -6.13 2.37 -22.49
N PRO A 3 -5.58 1.61 -21.52
CA PRO A 3 -6.37 1.13 -20.40
C PRO A 3 -7.02 2.32 -19.69
N THR A 4 -8.34 2.30 -19.57
CA THR A 4 -9.11 3.36 -18.90
C THR A 4 -8.98 3.17 -17.40
N GLU A 5 -8.41 4.16 -16.71
CA GLU A 5 -8.34 4.19 -15.25
C GLU A 5 -9.77 4.19 -14.67
N THR A 6 -10.00 3.31 -13.69
CA THR A 6 -11.30 3.15 -13.02
C THR A 6 -11.18 3.64 -11.60
N PHE A 7 -12.09 4.50 -11.15
CA PHE A 7 -12.19 4.94 -9.76
C PHE A 7 -13.34 4.24 -9.03
N LYS A 8 -13.16 4.00 -7.74
CA LYS A 8 -14.19 3.51 -6.82
C LYS A 8 -14.23 4.32 -5.54
N ASP A 9 -15.43 4.68 -5.12
CA ASP A 9 -15.68 5.46 -3.91
C ASP A 9 -15.39 4.63 -2.66
N THR A 10 -14.88 5.28 -1.62
CA THR A 10 -14.82 4.67 -0.29
C THR A 10 -16.08 4.98 0.49
N ILE A 11 -16.61 4.02 1.24
CA ILE A 11 -17.87 4.18 2.01
C ILE A 11 -17.69 5.17 3.18
N ILE A 12 -16.45 5.37 3.65
CA ILE A 12 -16.16 6.00 4.94
C ILE A 12 -15.71 7.45 4.81
N ASP A 13 -14.92 7.78 3.78
CA ASP A 13 -14.31 9.10 3.63
C ASP A 13 -14.71 9.73 2.28
N ASP A 14 -14.64 11.07 2.19
CA ASP A 14 -14.86 11.86 0.96
C ASP A 14 -13.72 11.68 -0.07
N ILE A 15 -13.46 10.43 -0.44
CA ILE A 15 -12.45 10.04 -1.40
C ILE A 15 -12.92 8.88 -2.28
N GLU A 16 -12.36 8.86 -3.49
CA GLU A 16 -12.40 7.72 -4.39
C GLU A 16 -10.96 7.36 -4.81
N VAL A 17 -10.77 6.08 -5.15
CA VAL A 17 -9.47 5.48 -5.37
C VAL A 17 -9.45 4.79 -6.73
N SER A 18 -8.39 5.02 -7.51
CA SER A 18 -8.23 4.39 -8.81
C SER A 18 -7.57 3.01 -8.74
N ASP A 19 -7.79 2.17 -9.74
CA ASP A 19 -7.01 0.95 -9.99
C ASP A 19 -5.51 1.21 -10.26
N LEU A 20 -5.12 2.45 -10.57
CA LEU A 20 -3.73 2.88 -10.74
C LEU A 20 -3.07 3.42 -9.46
N GLY A 21 -3.76 3.39 -8.31
CA GLY A 21 -3.22 3.85 -7.04
C GLY A 21 -3.29 5.36 -6.77
N ARG A 22 -4.03 6.13 -7.58
CA ARG A 22 -4.39 7.53 -7.30
C ARG A 22 -5.56 7.60 -6.32
N VAL A 23 -5.51 8.61 -5.46
CA VAL A 23 -6.60 8.93 -4.51
C VAL A 23 -7.02 10.36 -4.77
N ARG A 24 -8.32 10.62 -4.87
CA ARG A 24 -8.85 11.97 -5.05
C ARG A 24 -10.06 12.22 -4.17
N ARG A 25 -10.34 13.49 -3.90
CA ARG A 25 -11.57 13.89 -3.20
C ARG A 25 -12.76 13.80 -4.14
N ILE A 26 -13.87 13.25 -3.66
CA ILE A 26 -15.12 13.21 -4.42
C ILE A 26 -15.68 14.64 -4.56
N SER A 27 -15.71 15.39 -3.44
CA SER A 27 -16.25 16.75 -3.40
C SER A 27 -15.57 17.77 -4.32
N THR A 28 -14.25 17.66 -4.53
CA THR A 28 -13.47 18.66 -5.29
C THR A 28 -12.80 18.11 -6.54
N GLY A 29 -12.79 16.78 -6.73
CA GLY A 29 -12.01 16.12 -7.80
C GLY A 29 -10.49 16.20 -7.61
N GLN A 30 -10.01 16.82 -6.53
CA GLN A 30 -8.58 17.04 -6.31
C GLN A 30 -7.85 15.73 -6.04
N ILE A 31 -6.84 15.40 -6.86
CA ILE A 31 -5.89 14.32 -6.57
C ILE A 31 -5.08 14.68 -5.32
N LEU A 32 -5.10 13.79 -4.33
CA LEU A 32 -4.36 13.95 -3.09
C LEU A 32 -2.89 13.60 -3.29
N THR A 33 -2.00 14.41 -2.72
CA THR A 33 -0.55 14.16 -2.79
C THR A 33 -0.16 13.01 -1.86
N PRO A 34 0.37 11.90 -2.40
CA PRO A 34 0.91 10.82 -1.59
C PRO A 34 2.22 11.22 -0.91
N CYS A 35 2.51 10.60 0.23
CA CYS A 35 3.73 10.77 1.01
C CYS A 35 4.38 9.41 1.23
N LEU A 36 5.66 9.29 0.87
CA LEU A 36 6.49 8.13 1.15
C LEU A 36 6.92 8.15 2.63
N ARG A 37 6.70 7.03 3.33
CA ARG A 37 7.10 6.85 4.73
C ARG A 37 8.44 6.18 4.85
N SER A 38 9.07 6.31 6.02
CA SER A 38 10.36 5.67 6.33
C SER A 38 10.33 4.14 6.25
N ASN A 39 9.14 3.52 6.34
CA ASN A 39 8.94 2.09 6.14
C ASN A 39 8.75 1.70 4.65
N GLY A 40 8.91 2.65 3.72
CA GLY A 40 8.78 2.44 2.28
C GLY A 40 7.35 2.49 1.74
N TYR A 41 6.33 2.49 2.60
CA TYR A 41 4.94 2.53 2.15
C TYR A 41 4.48 3.96 1.83
N VAL A 42 3.56 4.05 0.87
CA VAL A 42 2.94 5.31 0.47
C VAL A 42 1.64 5.51 1.25
N GLN A 43 1.43 6.72 1.77
CA GLN A 43 0.19 7.10 2.45
C GLN A 43 -0.35 8.43 1.95
N VAL A 44 -1.65 8.66 2.12
CA VAL A 44 -2.31 9.95 1.97
C VAL A 44 -2.77 10.47 3.32
N THR A 45 -2.81 11.80 3.46
CA THR A 45 -3.36 12.47 4.64
C THR A 45 -4.73 13.02 4.29
N LEU A 46 -5.73 12.60 5.06
CA LEU A 46 -7.10 13.08 4.98
C LEU A 46 -7.35 14.05 6.14
N TRP A 47 -8.03 15.14 5.82
CA TRP A 47 -8.53 16.11 6.80
C TRP A 47 -10.03 16.15 6.68
N ASP A 48 -10.72 15.90 7.79
CA ASP A 48 -12.17 16.00 7.92
C ASP A 48 -12.52 16.61 9.28
N ARG A 49 -13.31 17.68 9.28
CA ARG A 49 -13.75 18.42 10.49
C ARG A 49 -12.62 18.71 11.50
N GLY A 50 -11.43 19.06 11.02
CA GLY A 50 -10.25 19.34 11.85
C GLY A 50 -9.51 18.10 12.37
N ILE A 51 -10.00 16.89 12.09
CA ILE A 51 -9.36 15.63 12.45
C ILE A 51 -8.48 15.17 11.29
N ARG A 52 -7.21 14.93 11.60
CA ARG A 52 -6.23 14.37 10.65
C ARG A 52 -6.23 12.85 10.72
N ARG A 53 -6.44 12.19 9.59
CA ARG A 53 -6.30 10.73 9.42
C ARG A 53 -5.27 10.43 8.34
N THR A 54 -4.46 9.40 8.53
CA THR A 54 -3.52 8.92 7.50
C THR A 54 -3.90 7.52 7.08
N LYS A 55 -3.94 7.28 5.76
CA LYS A 55 -4.29 5.97 5.19
C LYS A 55 -3.24 5.54 4.18
N TYR A 56 -2.87 4.26 4.22
CA TYR A 56 -1.95 3.66 3.28
C TYR A 56 -2.63 3.44 1.92
N VAL A 57 -1.95 3.81 0.84
CA VAL A 57 -2.53 3.78 -0.51
C VAL A 57 -2.83 2.34 -0.94
N GLN A 58 -1.94 1.38 -0.69
CA GLN A 58 -2.19 -0.02 -1.05
C GLN A 58 -3.43 -0.60 -0.36
N LYS A 59 -3.73 -0.18 0.88
CA LYS A 59 -4.94 -0.62 1.59
C LYS A 59 -6.19 -0.01 1.00
N LEU A 60 -6.14 1.30 0.72
CA LEU A 60 -7.24 2.02 0.06
C LEU A 60 -7.61 1.40 -1.28
N VAL A 61 -6.61 1.11 -2.12
CA VAL A 61 -6.80 0.46 -3.43
C VAL A 61 -7.39 -0.93 -3.25
N TRP A 62 -6.82 -1.73 -2.34
CA TRP A 62 -7.35 -3.08 -2.09
C TRP A 62 -8.81 -3.04 -1.63
N GLU A 63 -9.12 -2.24 -0.61
CA GLU A 63 -10.44 -2.19 0.01
C GLU A 63 -11.51 -1.67 -0.95
N ALA A 64 -11.19 -0.69 -1.79
CA ALA A 64 -12.12 -0.15 -2.77
C ALA A 64 -12.51 -1.19 -3.84
N PHE A 65 -11.60 -2.07 -4.25
CA PHE A 65 -11.83 -3.00 -5.35
C PHE A 65 -12.22 -4.42 -4.90
N ASN A 66 -11.69 -4.89 -3.78
CA ASN A 66 -11.83 -6.26 -3.28
C ASN A 66 -12.64 -6.35 -1.97
N GLY A 67 -12.98 -5.22 -1.35
CA GLY A 67 -13.70 -5.19 -0.08
C GLY A 67 -12.79 -5.16 1.16
N PRO A 68 -13.39 -5.12 2.37
CA PRO A 68 -12.68 -4.86 3.60
C PRO A 68 -11.62 -5.93 3.92
N LEU A 69 -10.53 -5.50 4.56
CA LEU A 69 -9.48 -6.39 5.04
C LEU A 69 -9.84 -6.98 6.40
N GLU A 70 -9.63 -8.28 6.56
CA GLU A 70 -9.68 -8.94 7.88
C GLU A 70 -8.49 -8.51 8.75
N PRO A 71 -8.59 -8.55 10.10
CA PRO A 71 -7.59 -7.96 11.01
C PRO A 71 -6.13 -8.44 10.81
N LEU A 72 -5.93 -9.66 10.31
CA LEU A 72 -4.61 -10.27 10.10
C LEU A 72 -4.17 -10.30 8.63
N GLN A 73 -5.02 -9.83 7.72
CA GLN A 73 -4.67 -9.75 6.30
C GLN A 73 -3.75 -8.57 6.03
N ARG A 74 -2.75 -8.80 5.18
CA ARG A 74 -1.81 -7.78 4.74
C ARG A 74 -1.82 -7.68 3.23
N VAL A 75 -1.82 -6.46 2.72
CA VAL A 75 -1.65 -6.20 1.29
C VAL A 75 -0.17 -6.07 1.01
N ALA A 76 0.33 -6.87 0.07
CA ALA A 76 1.72 -6.89 -0.37
C ALA A 76 1.83 -6.61 -1.88
N HIS A 77 3.04 -6.32 -2.34
CA HIS A 77 3.36 -5.91 -3.71
C HIS A 77 4.10 -7.03 -4.45
N LEU A 78 3.61 -7.45 -5.62
CA LEU A 78 4.17 -8.55 -6.40
C LEU A 78 5.61 -8.26 -6.86
N ASN A 79 5.85 -7.05 -7.35
CA ASN A 79 7.16 -6.62 -7.83
C ASN A 79 8.14 -6.21 -6.72
N GLY A 80 7.70 -6.17 -5.46
CA GLY A 80 8.49 -5.72 -4.32
C GLY A 80 8.70 -4.20 -4.22
N ASP A 81 8.18 -3.41 -5.16
CA ASP A 81 8.17 -1.95 -5.10
C ASP A 81 6.93 -1.47 -4.34
N LEU A 82 7.15 -0.97 -3.12
CA LEU A 82 6.10 -0.48 -2.22
C LEU A 82 5.44 0.83 -2.71
N THR A 83 6.00 1.47 -3.75
CA THR A 83 5.48 2.70 -4.35
C THR A 83 4.52 2.43 -5.51
N ASP A 84 4.58 1.24 -6.10
CA ASP A 84 3.71 0.80 -7.18
C ASP A 84 2.38 0.26 -6.65
N ASN A 85 1.45 1.17 -6.37
CA ASN A 85 0.16 0.87 -5.76
C ASN A 85 -0.95 0.53 -6.77
N ARG A 86 -0.59 0.11 -7.99
CA ARG A 86 -1.58 -0.38 -8.97
C ARG A 86 -2.25 -1.65 -8.45
N LEU A 87 -3.58 -1.76 -8.60
CA LEU A 87 -4.35 -2.92 -8.14
C LEU A 87 -3.77 -4.24 -8.67
N SER A 88 -3.34 -4.27 -9.93
CA SER A 88 -2.72 -5.44 -10.58
C SER A 88 -1.40 -5.88 -9.94
N ASN A 89 -0.76 -5.03 -9.12
CA ASN A 89 0.47 -5.32 -8.40
C ASN A 89 0.22 -5.73 -6.94
N LEU A 90 -1.02 -5.68 -6.46
CA LEU A 90 -1.36 -5.95 -5.05
C LEU A 90 -1.94 -7.35 -4.87
N PHE A 91 -1.61 -7.99 -3.75
CA PHE A 91 -2.19 -9.27 -3.34
C PHE A 91 -2.28 -9.39 -1.82
N LEU A 92 -3.10 -10.32 -1.32
CA LEU A 92 -3.16 -10.64 0.11
C LEU A 92 -2.07 -11.63 0.48
N GLU A 93 -1.23 -11.20 1.41
CA GLU A 93 -0.23 -12.03 2.06
C GLU A 93 -0.74 -12.51 3.42
N SER A 94 -0.54 -13.80 3.70
CA SER A 94 -0.84 -14.36 5.02
C SER A 94 0.17 -13.84 6.05
N HIS A 95 -0.26 -13.73 7.32
CA HIS A 95 0.65 -13.29 8.38
C HIS A 95 1.90 -14.18 8.49
N SER A 96 1.73 -15.50 8.34
CA SER A 96 2.83 -16.47 8.36
C SER A 96 3.83 -16.26 7.22
N ASP A 97 3.38 -15.95 6.01
CA ASP A 97 4.27 -15.78 4.86
C ASP A 97 5.05 -14.47 4.97
N SER A 98 4.39 -13.41 5.45
CA SER A 98 5.02 -12.13 5.79
C SER A 98 6.17 -12.32 6.79
N MET A 99 5.93 -13.09 7.86
CA MET A 99 6.94 -13.39 8.88
C MET A 99 8.11 -14.20 8.32
N LYS A 100 7.84 -15.24 7.52
CA LYS A 100 8.89 -16.05 6.86
C LYS A 100 9.77 -15.18 5.97
N ARG A 101 9.17 -14.35 5.11
CA ARG A 101 9.91 -13.41 4.25
C ARG A 101 10.77 -12.44 5.05
N ALA A 102 10.25 -11.88 6.14
CA ALA A 102 11.00 -10.98 7.01
C ALA A 102 12.19 -11.70 7.68
N TRP A 103 11.99 -12.94 8.12
CA TRP A 103 13.05 -13.77 8.67
C TRP A 103 14.14 -14.09 7.64
N ASP A 104 13.75 -14.52 6.44
CA ASP A 104 14.68 -14.83 5.36
C ASP A 104 15.49 -13.61 4.91
N ALA A 105 14.87 -12.42 4.88
CA ALA A 105 15.57 -11.18 4.58
C ALA A 105 16.61 -10.83 5.66
N LYS A 106 16.27 -11.01 6.94
CA LYS A 106 17.22 -10.84 8.05
C LYS A 106 18.37 -11.84 7.95
N ARG A 107 18.07 -13.12 7.68
CA ARG A 107 19.08 -14.18 7.55
C ARG A 107 20.08 -13.89 6.43
N ARG A 108 19.60 -13.51 5.24
CA ARG A 108 20.49 -13.12 4.12
C ARG A 108 21.40 -11.95 4.46
N LYS A 109 20.87 -10.93 5.15
CA LYS A 109 21.68 -9.79 5.60
C LYS A 109 22.79 -10.22 6.56
N TRP A 110 22.48 -11.11 7.50
CA TRP A 110 23.48 -11.67 8.42
C TRP A 110 24.54 -12.51 7.70
N GLU A 111 24.13 -13.34 6.74
CA GLU A 111 25.07 -14.13 5.92
C GLU A 111 26.06 -13.25 5.16
N THR A 112 25.60 -12.15 4.54
CA THR A 112 26.48 -11.18 3.88
C THR A 112 27.48 -10.55 4.86
N ILE A 113 27.04 -10.22 6.08
CA ILE A 113 27.94 -9.64 7.11
C ILE A 113 28.98 -10.68 7.53
N CYS A 114 28.57 -11.91 7.85
CA CYS A 114 29.49 -12.97 8.29
C CYS A 114 30.50 -13.38 7.21
N GLN A 115 30.08 -13.44 5.94
CA GLN A 115 31.00 -13.70 4.82
C GLN A 115 32.00 -12.57 4.60
N GLY A 116 31.65 -11.32 4.90
CA GLY A 116 32.57 -10.18 4.84
C GLY A 116 33.56 -10.07 6.01
N VAL A 117 33.38 -10.86 7.08
CA VAL A 117 34.19 -10.86 8.31
C VAL A 117 35.18 -12.04 8.34
N LEU A 118 35.10 -12.97 7.39
CA LEU A 118 36.11 -14.01 7.17
C LEU A 118 37.29 -13.43 6.36
N TRP A 119 38.19 -12.74 7.05
CA TRP A 119 39.57 -12.44 6.61
C TRP A 119 40.55 -13.00 7.63
#